data_AF-A0AAU2CCN9-F1
#
_entry.id   AF-A0AAU2CCN9-F1
#
_cell.length_a   1.000
_cell.length_b   1.000
_cell.length_c   1.000
_cell.angle_alpha   90.00
_cell.angle_beta   90.00
_cell.angle_gamma   90.00
#
_symmetry.space_group_name_H-M   'P 1'
#
loop_
_entity.id
_entity.type
_entity.pdbx_description
1 polymer ?
#
loop_
_entity_poly.entity_id
_entity_poly.type
_entity_poly.pdbx_seq_one_letter_code
_entity_poly.pdbx_strand_id
1 'polypeptide(L)'
;MTHRPLDEPLRAVRPHPEAHWDQAPEPGEVDPAVLGALLRRHGWQRRGGAAGRYGRWTPPGPGGGGTSLLVPESRAFPDSDDLLGEALLALARSGTPSAREVLVGLAVPSDEIRWWRDTPAGPAGAASWPVEEQLRAAARQMLLAGALATRARAGYHGARHRRAAFATLESVLVGSAAGGRLLTAFVPVMGARPLAVRLHQALYAVREAIDYQRAAGGMDAFDGAVEAGASRELTEALITLVRGTEGARIAVEWAPTAGVPEACAAGGEPVEFSPGDLSVLREAGARYLRAEPSVPVRITGAVVRMRRSGPRGDGSVRLRVLAGADIPHVRLTLDEEDYRIAGQAHLVGLPVRVQGRLESRGGFRRVTGACGVVPVQVDEAERDRLMKSMQGNSGGADYFEEACEEEQPGD
;
A
#
# COMPACT_ATOMS: atom_id res chain seq x y z
N MET A 1 -34.46 6.30 -37.11
CA MET A 1 -35.39 6.33 -35.96
C MET A 1 -35.63 4.89 -35.52
N THR A 2 -35.02 4.50 -34.41
CA THR A 2 -35.32 3.25 -33.68
C THR A 2 -35.21 3.60 -32.21
N HIS A 3 -36.36 3.85 -31.59
CA HIS A 3 -36.49 4.22 -30.18
C HIS A 3 -36.08 3.04 -29.30
N ARG A 4 -35.11 3.27 -28.40
CA ARG A 4 -34.83 2.40 -27.26
C ARG A 4 -35.90 2.69 -26.18
N PRO A 5 -36.57 1.69 -25.59
CA PRO A 5 -37.57 1.96 -24.57
C PRO A 5 -36.89 2.43 -23.28
N LEU A 6 -37.36 3.57 -22.75
CA LEU A 6 -37.21 3.94 -21.34
C LEU A 6 -38.11 3.00 -20.55
N ASP A 7 -37.57 1.91 -20.00
CA ASP A 7 -38.08 1.21 -18.80
C ASP A 7 -37.25 -0.06 -18.55
N GLU A 8 -35.93 0.11 -18.41
CA GLU A 8 -35.10 -0.92 -17.80
C GLU A 8 -34.98 -0.57 -16.30
N PRO A 9 -35.56 -1.35 -15.37
CA PRO A 9 -35.43 -1.07 -13.95
C PRO A 9 -33.94 -1.10 -13.61
N LEU A 10 -33.46 -0.02 -12.98
CA LEU A 10 -32.09 0.08 -12.47
C LEU A 10 -31.79 -1.22 -11.71
N ARG A 11 -30.81 -2.00 -12.20
CA ARG A 11 -30.34 -3.20 -11.51
C ARG A 11 -30.10 -2.83 -10.06
N ALA A 12 -30.87 -3.44 -9.16
CA ALA A 12 -30.66 -3.29 -7.73
C ALA A 12 -29.19 -3.62 -7.45
N VAL A 13 -28.45 -2.60 -7.02
CA VAL A 13 -27.10 -2.77 -6.49
C VAL A 13 -27.28 -3.78 -5.35
N ARG A 14 -26.75 -4.99 -5.53
CA ARG A 14 -26.72 -5.96 -4.43
C ARG A 14 -26.09 -5.25 -3.24
N PRO A 15 -26.73 -5.21 -2.06
CA PRO A 15 -26.08 -4.65 -0.89
C PRO A 15 -24.73 -5.35 -0.74
N HIS A 16 -23.67 -4.56 -0.62
CA HIS A 16 -22.40 -5.10 -0.15
C HIS A 16 -22.71 -5.79 1.18
N PRO A 17 -22.24 -7.03 1.43
CA PRO A 17 -22.34 -7.60 2.75
C PRO A 17 -21.66 -6.62 3.71
N GLU A 18 -22.46 -5.98 4.56
CA GLU A 18 -21.97 -5.10 5.61
C GLU A 18 -21.23 -5.99 6.59
N ALA A 19 -19.91 -6.08 6.45
CA ALA A 19 -19.09 -6.68 7.49
C ALA A 19 -19.17 -5.75 8.70
N HIS A 20 -20.01 -6.11 9.68
CA HIS A 20 -20.15 -5.38 10.94
C HIS A 20 -18.89 -5.60 11.79
N TRP A 21 -17.83 -4.85 11.48
CA TRP A 21 -16.52 -4.87 12.16
C TRP A 21 -16.58 -4.42 13.64
N ASP A 22 -17.69 -3.80 14.04
CA ASP A 22 -17.99 -3.35 15.41
C ASP A 22 -18.54 -4.46 16.32
N GLN A 23 -18.97 -5.60 15.75
CA GLN A 23 -19.64 -6.65 16.50
C GLN A 23 -18.67 -7.75 16.90
N ALA A 24 -18.73 -8.16 18.17
CA ALA A 24 -17.94 -9.30 18.65
C ALA A 24 -18.36 -10.57 17.89
N PRO A 25 -17.41 -11.48 17.57
CA PRO A 25 -17.72 -12.70 16.83
C PRO A 25 -18.74 -13.54 17.61
N GLU A 26 -19.71 -14.13 16.91
CA GLU A 26 -20.71 -14.97 17.54
C GLU A 26 -20.12 -16.34 17.92
N PRO A 27 -20.40 -16.88 19.13
CA PRO A 27 -19.84 -18.16 19.57
C PRO A 27 -20.11 -19.31 18.58
N GLY A 28 -21.33 -19.33 18.02
CA GLY A 28 -21.78 -20.33 17.03
C GLY A 28 -21.07 -20.28 15.68
N GLU A 29 -20.28 -19.24 15.40
CA GLU A 29 -19.50 -19.08 14.16
C GLU A 29 -18.00 -19.29 14.35
N VAL A 30 -17.50 -19.26 15.60
CA VAL A 30 -16.09 -19.47 15.92
C VAL A 30 -15.68 -20.95 15.90
N ASP A 31 -14.75 -21.30 15.01
CA ASP A 31 -14.06 -22.59 15.04
C ASP A 31 -13.03 -22.62 16.21
N PRO A 32 -13.15 -23.56 17.16
CA PRO A 32 -12.21 -23.69 18.27
C PRO A 32 -10.75 -23.90 17.83
N ALA A 33 -10.52 -24.54 16.69
CA ALA A 33 -9.17 -24.73 16.15
C ALA A 33 -8.55 -23.40 15.71
N VAL A 34 -9.36 -22.51 15.11
CA VAL A 34 -8.95 -21.16 14.70
C VAL A 34 -8.66 -20.30 15.93
N LEU A 35 -9.54 -20.33 16.93
CA LEU A 35 -9.31 -19.64 18.21
C LEU A 35 -8.01 -20.11 18.86
N GLY A 36 -7.78 -21.43 18.94
CA GLY A 36 -6.55 -22.00 19.49
C GLY A 36 -5.29 -21.66 18.68
N ALA A 37 -5.40 -21.49 17.36
CA ALA A 37 -4.30 -21.03 16.52
C ALA A 37 -3.96 -19.55 16.78
N LEU A 38 -4.97 -18.68 16.83
CA LEU A 38 -4.80 -17.25 17.10
C LEU A 38 -4.26 -16.99 18.51
N LEU A 39 -4.75 -17.73 19.51
CA LEU A 39 -4.25 -17.64 20.88
C LEU A 39 -2.74 -17.92 20.94
N ARG A 40 -2.27 -19.03 20.33
CA ARG A 40 -0.82 -19.35 20.28
C ARG A 40 -0.02 -18.26 19.59
N ARG A 41 -0.50 -17.81 18.43
CA ARG A 41 0.13 -16.76 17.63
C ARG A 41 0.33 -15.45 18.40
N HIS A 42 -0.61 -15.13 19.29
CA HIS A 42 -0.58 -13.93 20.14
C HIS A 42 0.01 -14.19 21.54
N GLY A 43 0.77 -15.28 21.68
CA GLY A 43 1.58 -15.58 22.87
C GLY A 43 0.82 -16.21 24.04
N TRP A 44 -0.45 -16.57 23.86
CA TRP A 44 -1.19 -17.30 24.89
C TRP A 44 -0.66 -18.72 25.02
N GLN A 45 -0.54 -19.18 26.26
CA GLN A 45 0.03 -20.48 26.57
C GLN A 45 -1.06 -21.45 26.99
N ARG A 46 -1.06 -22.65 26.43
CA ARG A 46 -1.92 -23.75 26.89
C ARG A 46 -1.28 -24.40 28.12
N ARG A 47 -1.89 -24.25 29.30
CA ARG A 47 -1.40 -24.76 30.60
C ARG A 47 -2.17 -25.99 31.11
N GLY A 48 -2.53 -26.88 30.19
CA GLY A 48 -3.28 -28.11 30.47
C GLY A 48 -4.70 -28.08 29.94
N GLY A 49 -5.53 -29.01 30.41
CA GLY A 49 -6.90 -29.24 29.94
C GLY A 49 -7.29 -30.70 30.04
N ALA A 50 -8.55 -31.00 29.75
CA ALA A 50 -9.02 -32.38 29.60
C ALA A 50 -8.96 -32.76 28.11
N ALA A 51 -8.11 -33.73 27.77
CA ALA A 51 -7.94 -34.21 26.41
C ALA A 51 -9.28 -34.69 25.82
N GLY A 52 -9.55 -34.33 24.56
CA GLY A 52 -10.82 -34.56 23.88
C GLY A 52 -11.96 -33.64 24.33
N ARG A 53 -11.73 -32.73 25.27
CA ARG A 53 -12.76 -31.83 25.83
C ARG A 53 -12.39 -30.36 25.64
N TYR A 54 -11.45 -29.85 26.43
CA TYR A 54 -11.06 -28.44 26.42
C TYR A 54 -9.60 -28.23 26.83
N GLY A 55 -8.99 -27.17 26.29
CA GLY A 55 -7.69 -26.66 26.69
C GLY A 55 -7.83 -25.40 27.56
N ARG A 56 -7.01 -25.30 28.60
CA ARG A 56 -6.89 -24.11 29.44
C ARG A 56 -5.78 -23.20 28.94
N TRP A 57 -6.13 -21.97 28.59
CA TRP A 57 -5.21 -20.96 28.06
C TRP A 57 -5.01 -19.83 29.07
N THR A 58 -3.78 -19.30 29.13
CA THR A 58 -3.41 -18.16 29.97
C THR A 58 -2.73 -17.08 29.13
N PRO A 59 -2.95 -15.79 29.42
CA PRO A 59 -2.41 -14.69 28.64
C PRO A 59 -0.88 -14.59 28.75
N PRO A 60 -0.21 -13.96 27.77
CA PRO A 60 1.22 -13.69 27.83
C PRO A 60 1.56 -12.68 28.94
N GLY A 61 2.73 -12.84 29.56
CA GLY A 61 3.31 -11.89 30.52
C GLY A 61 3.21 -12.30 32.01
N PRO A 62 3.95 -11.60 32.90
CA PRO A 62 4.08 -11.97 34.32
C PRO A 62 2.80 -11.79 35.16
N GLY A 63 1.78 -11.10 34.64
CA GLY A 63 0.47 -10.90 35.27
C GLY A 63 -0.59 -11.95 34.93
N GLY A 64 -0.24 -13.05 34.26
CA GLY A 64 -1.18 -14.03 33.71
C GLY A 64 -1.95 -14.89 34.73
N GLY A 65 -2.02 -14.49 36.00
CA GLY A 65 -2.71 -15.22 37.07
C GLY A 65 -4.22 -15.00 37.12
N GLY A 66 -4.76 -13.93 36.53
CA GLY A 66 -6.17 -13.55 36.73
C GLY A 66 -7.15 -14.03 35.67
N THR A 67 -6.73 -14.16 34.41
CA THR A 67 -7.62 -14.56 33.29
C THR A 67 -7.20 -15.92 32.76
N SER A 68 -8.10 -16.89 32.79
CA SER A 68 -7.90 -18.19 32.17
C SER A 68 -9.08 -18.48 31.25
N LEU A 69 -8.79 -18.89 30.02
CA LEU A 69 -9.80 -19.25 29.03
C LEU A 69 -9.90 -20.77 28.94
N LEU A 70 -11.12 -21.27 28.86
CA LEU A 70 -11.39 -22.65 28.49
C LEU A 70 -11.83 -22.65 27.04
N VAL A 71 -11.06 -23.32 26.18
CA VAL A 71 -11.37 -23.41 24.75
C VAL A 71 -11.63 -24.88 24.42
N PRO A 72 -12.80 -25.25 23.89
CA PRO A 72 -13.09 -26.63 23.53
C PRO A 72 -12.10 -27.13 22.48
N GLU A 73 -11.78 -28.42 22.47
CA GLU A 73 -10.88 -28.99 21.46
C GLU A 73 -11.57 -29.13 20.09
N SER A 74 -12.89 -29.33 20.08
CA SER A 74 -13.71 -29.35 18.87
C SER A 74 -15.14 -28.95 19.18
N ARG A 75 -15.91 -28.61 18.13
CA ARG A 75 -17.35 -28.37 18.22
C ARG A 75 -18.18 -29.62 18.54
N ALA A 76 -17.59 -30.82 18.49
CA ALA A 76 -18.29 -32.05 18.86
C ALA A 76 -18.41 -32.21 20.40
N PHE A 77 -17.71 -31.38 21.19
CA PHE A 77 -17.80 -31.42 22.64
C PHE A 77 -19.14 -30.81 23.11
N PRO A 78 -19.91 -31.49 24.00
CA PRO A 78 -21.07 -30.90 24.64
C PRO A 78 -20.70 -29.58 25.32
N ASP A 79 -21.55 -28.56 25.23
CA ASP A 79 -21.32 -27.22 25.79
C ASP A 79 -20.22 -26.40 25.06
N SER A 80 -19.88 -26.75 23.81
CA SER A 80 -18.90 -25.99 23.02
C SER A 80 -19.25 -24.51 22.89
N ASP A 81 -20.52 -24.21 22.65
CA ASP A 81 -21.00 -22.85 22.39
C ASP A 81 -20.94 -21.99 23.66
N ASP A 82 -21.25 -22.60 24.82
CA ASP A 82 -21.14 -21.95 26.13
C ASP A 82 -19.68 -21.65 26.46
N LEU A 83 -18.77 -22.61 26.28
CA LEU A 83 -17.33 -22.41 26.51
C LEU A 83 -16.74 -21.35 25.58
N LEU A 84 -17.15 -21.34 24.30
CA LEU A 84 -16.73 -20.31 23.36
C LEU A 84 -17.29 -18.94 23.76
N GLY A 85 -18.56 -18.86 24.18
CA GLY A 85 -19.18 -17.63 24.68
C GLY A 85 -18.43 -17.07 25.90
N GLU A 86 -18.13 -17.91 26.88
CA GLU A 86 -17.34 -17.52 28.04
C GLU A 86 -15.92 -17.06 27.67
N ALA A 87 -15.25 -17.77 26.76
CA ALA A 87 -13.92 -17.42 26.30
C ALA A 87 -13.90 -16.07 25.57
N LEU A 88 -14.87 -15.81 24.70
CA LEU A 88 -15.00 -14.54 23.97
C LEU A 88 -15.32 -13.37 24.92
N LEU A 89 -16.21 -13.58 25.89
CA LEU A 89 -16.50 -12.58 26.93
C LEU A 89 -15.28 -12.29 27.80
N ALA A 90 -14.50 -13.31 28.16
CA ALA A 90 -13.27 -13.15 28.91
C ALA A 90 -12.17 -12.43 28.11
N LEU A 91 -12.05 -12.70 26.81
CA LEU A 91 -11.17 -11.95 25.90
C LEU A 91 -11.60 -10.48 25.78
N ALA A 92 -12.90 -10.20 25.61
CA ALA A 92 -13.42 -8.85 25.47
C ALA A 92 -13.23 -8.00 26.74
N ARG A 93 -13.28 -8.63 27.92
CA ARG A 93 -13.01 -7.99 29.22
C ARG A 93 -11.53 -7.93 29.57
N SER A 94 -10.66 -8.63 28.83
CA SER A 94 -9.23 -8.63 29.11
C SER A 94 -8.63 -7.27 28.73
N GLY A 95 -7.83 -6.70 29.64
CA GLY A 95 -7.03 -5.50 29.36
C GLY A 95 -5.78 -5.77 28.52
N THR A 96 -5.52 -7.01 28.09
CA THR A 96 -4.30 -7.36 27.34
C THR A 96 -4.45 -7.02 25.86
N PRO A 97 -3.46 -6.33 25.24
CA PRO A 97 -3.49 -6.03 23.81
C PRO A 97 -3.68 -7.27 22.91
N SER A 98 -3.05 -8.39 23.30
CA SER A 98 -3.17 -9.67 22.59
C SER A 98 -4.59 -10.24 22.57
N ALA A 99 -5.45 -9.92 23.55
CA ALA A 99 -6.84 -10.37 23.52
C ALA A 99 -7.63 -9.67 22.41
N ARG A 100 -7.40 -8.36 22.26
CA ARG A 100 -8.02 -7.56 21.19
C ARG A 100 -7.59 -8.04 19.81
N GLU A 101 -6.31 -8.34 19.63
CA GLU A 101 -5.79 -8.86 18.36
C GLU A 101 -6.37 -10.23 17.99
N VAL A 102 -6.58 -11.11 18.98
CA VAL A 102 -7.30 -12.39 18.77
C VAL A 102 -8.74 -12.14 18.34
N LEU A 103 -9.47 -11.23 18.99
CA LEU A 103 -10.85 -10.90 18.62
C LEU A 103 -10.95 -10.32 17.20
N VAL A 104 -10.02 -9.45 16.79
CA VAL A 104 -9.96 -8.92 15.42
C VAL A 104 -9.74 -10.05 14.40
N GLY A 105 -8.80 -10.96 14.67
CA GLY A 105 -8.52 -12.09 13.78
C GLY A 105 -9.66 -13.11 13.67
N LEU A 106 -10.52 -13.20 14.70
CA LEU A 106 -11.74 -14.02 14.67
C LEU A 106 -12.87 -13.34 13.90
N ALA A 107 -13.08 -12.03 14.12
CA ALA A 107 -14.15 -11.27 13.47
C ALA A 107 -13.90 -11.13 11.96
N VAL A 108 -12.64 -10.95 11.56
CA VAL A 108 -12.25 -10.80 10.15
C VAL A 108 -11.11 -11.75 9.83
N PRO A 109 -11.36 -12.87 9.12
CA PRO A 109 -10.31 -13.78 8.66
C PRO A 109 -9.24 -13.03 7.87
N SER A 110 -8.04 -12.92 8.44
CA SER A 110 -6.98 -12.04 7.95
C SER A 110 -5.61 -12.69 8.02
N ASP A 111 -4.78 -12.37 7.02
CA ASP A 111 -3.34 -12.55 7.10
C ASP A 111 -2.76 -11.40 7.95
N GLU A 112 -1.85 -11.69 8.86
CA GLU A 112 -1.25 -10.70 9.77
C GLU A 112 0.13 -10.28 9.29
N ILE A 113 0.37 -8.98 9.19
CA ILE A 113 1.70 -8.42 8.90
C ILE A 113 2.19 -7.70 10.14
N ARG A 114 3.34 -8.10 10.65
CA ARG A 114 3.92 -7.60 11.89
C ARG A 114 5.23 -6.89 11.60
N TRP A 115 5.38 -5.70 12.15
CA TRP A 115 6.62 -4.92 12.09
C TRP A 115 7.17 -4.73 13.48
N TRP A 116 8.45 -5.06 13.66
CA TRP A 116 9.21 -4.76 14.86
C TRP A 116 10.29 -3.73 14.57
N ARG A 117 10.49 -2.80 15.51
CA ARG A 117 11.63 -1.88 15.52
C ARG A 117 12.34 -2.00 16.86
N ASP A 118 13.62 -2.34 16.80
CA ASP A 118 14.48 -2.40 17.96
C ASP A 118 15.03 -0.98 18.22
N THR A 119 14.25 -0.18 18.96
CA THR A 119 14.61 1.16 19.41
C THR A 119 14.83 1.18 20.92
N PRO A 120 15.69 2.06 21.46
CA PRO A 120 15.85 2.23 22.90
C PRO A 120 14.49 2.45 23.60
N ALA A 121 14.28 1.80 24.74
CA ALA A 121 13.04 1.95 25.50
C ALA A 121 13.01 3.33 26.16
N GLY A 122 11.90 4.05 26.03
CA GLY A 122 11.64 5.19 26.90
C GLY A 122 11.25 4.76 28.31
N PRO A 123 11.08 5.72 29.24
CA PRO A 123 10.59 5.46 30.59
C PRO A 123 9.31 4.61 30.59
N ALA A 124 9.26 3.60 31.46
CA ALA A 124 8.13 2.66 31.55
C ALA A 124 7.74 1.96 30.22
N GLY A 125 8.67 1.87 29.26
CA GLY A 125 8.41 1.23 27.96
C GLY A 125 7.62 2.10 26.98
N ALA A 126 7.40 3.39 27.28
CA ALA A 126 6.78 4.32 26.36
C ALA A 126 7.72 4.65 25.19
N ALA A 127 7.17 4.78 23.98
CA ALA A 127 7.88 5.37 22.84
C ALA A 127 7.62 6.87 22.77
N SER A 128 8.58 7.60 22.19
CA SER A 128 8.35 8.99 21.82
C SER A 128 7.41 9.06 20.61
N TRP A 129 6.68 10.17 20.51
CA TRP A 129 5.75 10.40 19.40
C TRP A 129 6.37 10.19 18.00
N PRO A 130 7.59 10.69 17.70
CA PRO A 130 8.19 10.47 16.39
C PRO A 130 8.48 9.00 16.08
N VAL A 131 8.81 8.18 17.10
CA VAL A 131 9.08 6.74 16.92
C VAL A 131 7.79 5.99 16.54
N GLU A 132 6.69 6.30 17.22
CA GLU A 132 5.35 5.78 16.92
C GLU A 132 4.89 6.16 15.51
N GLU A 133 4.99 7.44 15.16
CA GLU A 133 4.59 7.95 13.84
C GLU A 133 5.41 7.32 12.72
N GLN A 134 6.72 7.19 12.93
CA GLN A 134 7.62 6.58 11.95
C GLN A 134 7.30 5.10 11.72
N LEU A 135 6.99 4.33 12.77
CA LEU A 135 6.57 2.92 12.63
C LEU A 135 5.28 2.81 11.80
N ARG A 136 4.27 3.63 12.12
CA ARG A 136 2.99 3.64 11.39
C ARG A 136 3.17 4.11 9.94
N ALA A 137 4.00 5.11 9.71
CA ALA A 137 4.32 5.60 8.37
C ALA A 137 5.00 4.52 7.53
N ALA A 138 6.02 3.85 8.07
CA ALA A 138 6.73 2.78 7.39
C ALA A 138 5.80 1.59 7.06
N ALA A 139 4.99 1.15 8.02
CA ALA A 139 4.01 0.08 7.80
C ALA A 139 3.00 0.44 6.71
N ARG A 140 2.43 1.65 6.75
CA ARG A 140 1.51 2.13 5.71
C ARG A 140 2.15 2.20 4.33
N GLN A 141 3.38 2.70 4.24
CA GLN A 141 4.13 2.76 2.98
C GLN A 141 4.41 1.35 2.44
N MET A 142 4.73 0.39 3.31
CA MET A 142 5.01 -0.99 2.94
C MET A 142 3.74 -1.71 2.44
N LEU A 143 2.61 -1.52 3.13
CA LEU A 143 1.30 -2.00 2.67
C LEU A 143 0.94 -1.41 1.30
N LEU A 144 1.17 -0.11 1.10
CA LEU A 144 0.95 0.55 -0.19
C LEU A 144 1.84 -0.03 -1.29
N ALA A 145 3.12 -0.28 -1.01
CA ALA A 145 4.05 -0.90 -1.95
C ALA A 145 3.61 -2.32 -2.33
N GLY A 146 3.20 -3.13 -1.36
CA GLY A 146 2.62 -4.46 -1.60
C GLY A 146 1.37 -4.38 -2.47
N ALA A 147 0.47 -3.43 -2.19
CA ALA A 147 -0.74 -3.21 -2.98
C ALA A 147 -0.42 -2.82 -4.42
N LEU A 148 0.57 -1.94 -4.64
CA LEU A 148 1.03 -1.53 -5.97
C LEU A 148 1.65 -2.69 -6.76
N ALA A 149 2.43 -3.54 -6.10
CA ALA A 149 3.03 -4.74 -6.70
C ALA A 149 1.99 -5.76 -7.19
N THR A 150 0.77 -5.75 -6.65
CA THR A 150 -0.35 -6.57 -7.19
C THR A 150 -0.87 -6.06 -8.54
N ARG A 151 -0.62 -4.79 -8.89
CA ARG A 151 -1.22 -4.12 -10.05
C ARG A 151 -0.33 -4.21 -11.29
N ALA A 152 0.98 -4.15 -11.10
CA ALA A 152 1.97 -4.25 -12.17
C ALA A 152 3.31 -4.74 -11.62
N ARG A 153 4.09 -5.43 -12.46
CA ARG A 153 5.49 -5.73 -12.18
C ARG A 153 6.34 -4.55 -12.63
N ALA A 154 6.77 -3.72 -11.69
CA ALA A 154 7.56 -2.54 -11.99
C ALA A 154 8.47 -2.20 -10.81
N GLY A 155 9.72 -1.87 -11.08
CA GLY A 155 10.64 -1.40 -10.05
C GLY A 155 10.23 -0.04 -9.46
N TYR A 156 9.36 0.72 -10.15
CA TYR A 156 8.85 1.99 -9.64
C TYR A 156 7.43 2.24 -10.16
N HIS A 157 6.52 2.64 -9.27
CA HIS A 157 5.11 2.88 -9.61
C HIS A 157 4.77 4.38 -9.69
N GLY A 158 5.35 5.19 -8.81
CA GLY A 158 5.08 6.61 -8.69
C GLY A 158 3.61 6.89 -8.36
N ALA A 159 2.91 7.53 -9.29
CA ALA A 159 1.48 7.85 -9.15
C ALA A 159 0.56 6.78 -9.77
N ARG A 160 1.10 5.84 -10.57
CA ARG A 160 0.32 4.80 -11.26
C ARG A 160 -0.35 3.87 -10.25
N HIS A 161 -1.61 3.54 -10.49
CA HIS A 161 -2.39 2.60 -9.68
C HIS A 161 -2.58 2.99 -8.21
N ARG A 162 -2.14 4.19 -7.79
CA ARG A 162 -2.15 4.62 -6.38
C ARG A 162 -3.56 4.65 -5.80
N ARG A 163 -4.56 5.08 -6.59
CA ARG A 163 -5.97 5.08 -6.19
C ARG A 163 -6.48 3.66 -5.92
N ALA A 164 -6.21 2.73 -6.83
CA ALA A 164 -6.62 1.33 -6.69
C ALA A 164 -5.87 0.62 -5.54
N ALA A 165 -4.61 1.00 -5.30
CA ALA A 165 -3.84 0.50 -4.17
C ALA A 165 -4.40 1.01 -2.83
N PHE A 166 -4.76 2.29 -2.73
CA PHE A 166 -5.40 2.83 -1.52
C PHE A 166 -6.76 2.19 -1.25
N ALA A 167 -7.58 1.96 -2.27
CA ALA A 167 -8.87 1.27 -2.10
C ALA A 167 -8.71 -0.13 -1.49
N THR A 168 -7.62 -0.85 -1.80
CA THR A 168 -7.31 -2.13 -1.16
C THR A 168 -6.94 -1.98 0.33
N LEU A 169 -6.37 -0.84 0.73
CA LEU A 169 -6.00 -0.58 2.13
C LEU A 169 -7.18 -0.16 2.99
N GLU A 170 -8.31 0.27 2.41
CA GLU A 170 -9.50 0.72 3.15
C GLU A 170 -10.09 -0.40 4.04
N SER A 171 -9.89 -1.67 3.66
CA SER A 171 -10.34 -2.83 4.45
C SER A 171 -9.30 -3.35 5.45
N VAL A 172 -8.06 -2.83 5.45
CA VAL A 172 -6.98 -3.33 6.31
C VAL A 172 -7.14 -2.74 7.72
N LEU A 173 -7.20 -3.60 8.72
CA LEU A 173 -7.28 -3.19 10.12
C LEU A 173 -5.89 -3.12 10.74
N VAL A 174 -5.70 -2.24 11.73
CA VAL A 174 -4.41 -2.04 12.39
C VAL A 174 -4.58 -2.18 13.89
N GLY A 175 -3.78 -3.05 14.50
CA GLY A 175 -3.74 -3.24 15.94
C GLY A 175 -3.14 -2.04 16.69
N SER A 176 -3.13 -2.12 18.02
CA SER A 176 -2.48 -1.10 18.83
C SER A 176 -0.96 -1.23 18.72
N ALA A 177 -0.26 -0.13 18.47
CA ALA A 177 1.19 -0.13 18.53
C ALA A 177 1.64 -0.28 19.97
N ALA A 178 2.34 -1.36 20.32
CA ALA A 178 2.84 -1.57 21.67
C ALA A 178 4.14 -0.79 21.85
N GLY A 179 4.05 0.45 22.37
CA GLY A 179 5.20 1.29 22.71
C GLY A 179 6.15 1.54 21.54
N GLY A 180 5.62 1.80 20.34
CA GLY A 180 6.35 2.18 19.14
C GLY A 180 7.27 1.12 18.56
N ARG A 181 7.20 -0.10 19.09
CA ARG A 181 8.12 -1.21 18.76
C ARG A 181 7.47 -2.32 17.97
N LEU A 182 6.18 -2.54 18.13
CA LEU A 182 5.43 -3.57 17.42
C LEU A 182 4.13 -2.98 16.88
N LEU A 183 3.88 -3.22 15.60
CA LEU A 183 2.60 -2.93 14.95
C LEU A 183 2.16 -4.16 14.18
N THR A 184 0.86 -4.47 14.26
CA THR A 184 0.24 -5.57 13.51
C THR A 184 -0.85 -5.00 12.60
N ALA A 185 -0.82 -5.35 11.32
CA ALA A 185 -1.93 -5.13 10.40
C ALA A 185 -2.63 -6.44 10.08
N PHE A 186 -3.95 -6.42 10.03
CA PHE A 186 -4.81 -7.53 9.64
C PHE A 186 -5.29 -7.25 8.22
N VAL A 187 -4.77 -8.01 7.27
CA VAL A 187 -5.08 -7.93 5.85
C VAL A 187 -6.16 -8.97 5.55
N PRO A 188 -7.42 -8.57 5.31
CA PRO A 188 -8.49 -9.53 5.10
C PRO A 188 -8.20 -10.48 3.94
N VAL A 189 -8.48 -11.76 4.17
CA VAL A 189 -8.31 -12.82 3.15
C VAL A 189 -9.13 -12.46 1.90
N MET A 190 -10.34 -11.97 2.11
CA MET A 190 -11.21 -11.49 1.05
C MET A 190 -10.77 -10.10 0.57
N GLY A 191 -10.45 -9.98 -0.71
CA GLY A 191 -10.16 -8.70 -1.38
C GLY A 191 -8.73 -8.16 -1.20
N ALA A 192 -8.04 -8.49 -0.11
CA ALA A 192 -6.71 -7.93 0.18
C ALA A 192 -5.57 -8.97 0.26
N ARG A 193 -5.83 -10.28 0.33
CA ARG A 193 -4.80 -11.34 0.40
C ARG A 193 -3.67 -11.26 -0.65
N PRO A 194 -3.91 -10.93 -1.93
CA PRO A 194 -2.83 -10.80 -2.90
C PRO A 194 -1.76 -9.77 -2.50
N LEU A 195 -2.13 -8.75 -1.72
CA LEU A 195 -1.20 -7.77 -1.15
C LEU A 195 -0.22 -8.43 -0.18
N ALA A 196 -0.72 -9.23 0.76
CA ALA A 196 0.11 -9.92 1.76
C ALA A 196 1.07 -10.90 1.09
N VAL A 197 0.58 -11.66 0.10
CA VAL A 197 1.40 -12.59 -0.71
C VAL A 197 2.51 -11.84 -1.44
N ARG A 198 2.18 -10.76 -2.16
CA ARG A 198 3.18 -9.99 -2.91
C ARG A 198 4.18 -9.30 -2.00
N LEU A 199 3.74 -8.76 -0.87
CA LEU A 199 4.64 -8.15 0.09
C LEU A 199 5.59 -9.19 0.70
N HIS A 200 5.10 -10.38 1.07
CA HIS A 200 5.95 -11.47 1.54
C HIS A 200 7.05 -11.83 0.52
N GLN A 201 6.66 -12.08 -0.73
CA GLN A 201 7.60 -12.40 -1.81
C GLN A 201 8.63 -11.29 -2.03
N ALA A 202 8.20 -10.03 -2.07
CA ALA A 202 9.07 -8.90 -2.27
C ALA A 202 10.07 -8.71 -1.11
N LEU A 203 9.66 -8.93 0.14
CA LEU A 203 10.53 -8.84 1.31
C LEU A 203 11.67 -9.87 1.26
N TYR A 204 11.34 -11.13 0.96
CA TYR A 204 12.35 -12.19 0.80
C TYR A 204 13.29 -11.89 -0.37
N ALA A 205 12.76 -11.50 -1.53
CA ALA A 205 13.59 -11.16 -2.69
C ALA A 205 14.52 -9.96 -2.43
N VAL A 206 14.06 -8.94 -1.69
CA VAL A 206 14.91 -7.82 -1.29
C VAL A 206 15.98 -8.26 -0.30
N ARG A 207 15.67 -9.11 0.68
CA ARG A 207 16.66 -9.65 1.63
C ARG A 207 17.74 -10.44 0.90
N GLU A 208 17.34 -11.37 0.04
CA GLU A 208 18.25 -12.17 -0.79
C GLU A 208 19.12 -11.28 -1.69
N ALA A 209 18.54 -10.24 -2.31
CA ALA A 209 19.30 -9.31 -3.15
C ALA A 209 20.33 -8.49 -2.36
N ILE A 210 20.03 -8.09 -1.12
CA ILE A 210 21.02 -7.43 -0.27
C ILE A 210 22.14 -8.39 0.14
N ASP A 211 21.80 -9.63 0.49
CA ASP A 211 22.80 -10.62 0.90
C ASP A 211 23.70 -11.02 -0.28
N TYR A 212 23.13 -11.12 -1.49
CA TYR A 212 23.88 -11.25 -2.73
C TYR A 212 24.80 -10.06 -2.96
N GLN A 213 24.31 -8.82 -2.82
CA GLN A 213 25.13 -7.61 -2.98
C GLN A 213 26.31 -7.60 -1.99
N ARG A 214 26.11 -8.06 -0.76
CA ARG A 214 27.19 -8.15 0.23
C ARG A 214 28.24 -9.21 -0.12
N ALA A 215 27.79 -10.34 -0.65
CA ALA A 215 28.68 -11.44 -1.00
C ALA A 215 29.43 -11.21 -2.32
N ALA A 216 28.77 -10.67 -3.34
CA ALA A 216 29.27 -10.57 -4.71
C ALA A 216 29.55 -9.13 -5.18
N GLY A 217 29.05 -8.11 -4.48
CA GLY A 217 29.16 -6.70 -4.87
C GLY A 217 28.20 -6.26 -5.98
N GLY A 218 27.45 -7.19 -6.58
CA GLY A 218 26.54 -6.94 -7.69
C GLY A 218 25.15 -6.46 -7.26
N MET A 219 24.50 -5.67 -8.11
CA MET A 219 23.12 -5.16 -7.92
C MET A 219 22.10 -5.85 -8.85
N ASP A 220 22.52 -6.81 -9.66
CA ASP A 220 21.72 -7.54 -10.64
C ASP A 220 20.61 -8.38 -10.00
N ALA A 221 20.82 -8.89 -8.77
CA ALA A 221 19.77 -9.56 -8.01
C ALA A 221 18.54 -8.67 -7.77
N PHE A 222 18.72 -7.35 -7.68
CA PHE A 222 17.59 -6.42 -7.55
C PHE A 222 16.72 -6.31 -8.81
N ASP A 223 17.28 -6.61 -10.00
CA ASP A 223 16.50 -6.62 -11.24
C ASP A 223 15.52 -7.80 -11.25
N GLY A 224 15.98 -8.98 -10.81
CA GLY A 224 15.13 -10.16 -10.61
C GLY A 224 14.08 -9.97 -9.50
N ALA A 225 14.44 -9.24 -8.43
CA ALA A 225 13.52 -8.97 -7.32
C ALA A 225 12.26 -8.18 -7.73
N VAL A 226 12.30 -7.43 -8.84
CA VAL A 226 11.13 -6.73 -9.38
C VAL A 226 9.99 -7.71 -9.73
N GLU A 227 10.32 -8.90 -10.21
CA GLU A 227 9.33 -9.94 -10.54
C GLU A 227 8.60 -10.48 -9.30
N ALA A 228 9.27 -10.43 -8.14
CA ALA A 228 8.70 -10.76 -6.84
C ALA A 228 7.93 -9.59 -6.20
N GLY A 229 8.00 -8.39 -6.78
CA GLY A 229 7.31 -7.18 -6.31
C GLY A 229 8.20 -6.16 -5.62
N ALA A 230 9.53 -6.30 -5.70
CA ALA A 230 10.44 -5.26 -5.22
C ALA A 230 10.28 -3.98 -6.04
N SER A 231 10.22 -2.86 -5.34
CA SER A 231 10.05 -1.54 -5.94
C SER A 231 10.73 -0.47 -5.11
N ARG A 232 10.89 0.71 -5.69
CA ARG A 232 11.37 1.90 -5.00
C ARG A 232 10.48 2.25 -3.81
N GLU A 233 9.17 2.11 -3.95
CA GLU A 233 8.22 2.37 -2.86
C GLU A 233 8.48 1.42 -1.68
N LEU A 234 8.81 0.15 -1.94
CA LEU A 234 9.17 -0.81 -0.90
C LEU A 234 10.52 -0.47 -0.27
N THR A 235 11.55 -0.13 -1.05
CA THR A 235 12.86 0.23 -0.49
C THR A 235 12.79 1.51 0.34
N GLU A 236 11.99 2.50 -0.06
CA GLU A 236 11.72 3.70 0.73
C GLU A 236 10.99 3.38 2.05
N ALA A 237 10.02 2.46 2.03
CA ALA A 237 9.33 2.00 3.23
C ALA A 237 10.30 1.28 4.20
N LEU A 238 11.17 0.41 3.69
CA LEU A 238 12.20 -0.28 4.47
C LEU A 238 13.22 0.69 5.06
N ILE A 239 13.69 1.67 4.28
CA ILE A 239 14.57 2.74 4.78
C ILE A 239 13.89 3.51 5.92
N THR A 240 12.60 3.80 5.79
CA THR A 240 11.83 4.51 6.82
C THR A 240 11.69 3.66 8.09
N LEU A 241 11.49 2.35 7.96
CA LEU A 241 11.41 1.42 9.09
C LEU A 241 12.74 1.30 9.85
N VAL A 242 13.85 1.13 9.13
CA VAL A 242 15.18 0.81 9.69
C VAL A 242 15.89 2.04 10.24
N ARG A 243 15.66 3.23 9.67
CA ARG A 243 16.37 4.46 10.10
C ARG A 243 16.13 4.74 11.59
N GLY A 244 17.23 4.88 12.35
CA GLY A 244 17.19 5.18 13.78
C GLY A 244 16.86 3.98 14.68
N THR A 245 17.03 2.76 14.17
CA THR A 245 16.86 1.50 14.92
C THR A 245 18.18 0.74 14.99
N GLU A 246 18.29 -0.23 15.90
CA GLU A 246 19.38 -1.22 15.89
C GLU A 246 19.08 -2.39 14.93
N GLY A 247 17.80 -2.65 14.70
CA GLY A 247 17.28 -3.64 13.78
C GLY A 247 15.78 -3.45 13.58
N ALA A 248 15.28 -3.95 12.47
CA ALA A 248 13.86 -4.05 12.20
C ALA A 248 13.52 -5.42 11.64
N ARG A 249 12.36 -5.94 12.01
CA ARG A 249 11.89 -7.26 11.59
C ARG A 249 10.49 -7.15 11.00
N ILE A 250 10.21 -7.94 9.97
CA ILE A 250 8.88 -8.02 9.36
C ILE A 250 8.49 -9.49 9.22
N ALA A 251 7.30 -9.85 9.70
CA ALA A 251 6.75 -11.19 9.52
C ALA A 251 5.37 -11.13 8.88
N VAL A 252 5.05 -12.16 8.10
CA VAL A 252 3.73 -12.39 7.53
C VAL A 252 3.22 -13.73 8.04
N GLU A 253 2.07 -13.70 8.70
CA GLU A 253 1.44 -14.84 9.36
C GLU A 253 0.09 -15.11 8.69
N TRP A 254 -0.04 -16.27 8.03
CA TRP A 254 -1.20 -16.57 7.19
C TRP A 254 -2.45 -16.94 7.98
N ALA A 255 -3.63 -16.51 7.54
CA ALA A 255 -4.91 -16.79 8.21
C ALA A 255 -5.11 -18.31 8.41
N PRO A 256 -5.39 -18.80 9.64
CA PRO A 256 -5.55 -20.23 9.90
C PRO A 256 -6.64 -20.89 9.04
N THR A 257 -7.74 -20.16 8.78
CA THR A 257 -8.87 -20.63 7.98
C THR A 257 -8.57 -20.71 6.48
N ALA A 258 -7.63 -19.92 5.98
CA ALA A 258 -7.34 -19.80 4.56
C ALA A 258 -6.05 -20.53 4.12
N GLY A 259 -5.34 -21.15 5.08
CA GLY A 259 -4.12 -21.90 4.85
C GLY A 259 -2.94 -21.05 4.38
N VAL A 260 -1.85 -21.69 3.98
CA VAL A 260 -0.68 -21.00 3.41
C VAL A 260 -0.81 -20.95 1.88
N PRO A 261 -0.58 -19.79 1.24
CA PRO A 261 -0.56 -19.68 -0.22
C PRO A 261 0.51 -20.59 -0.85
N GLU A 262 0.24 -21.19 -2.02
CA GLU A 262 1.12 -22.18 -2.67
C GLU A 262 2.56 -21.68 -2.93
N ALA A 263 2.73 -20.38 -3.17
CA ALA A 263 4.02 -19.76 -3.45
C ALA A 263 4.72 -19.20 -2.19
N CYS A 264 4.27 -19.59 -1.00
CA CYS A 264 4.79 -19.10 0.27
C CYS A 264 5.11 -20.26 1.22
N ALA A 265 6.14 -20.08 2.05
CA ALA A 265 6.46 -21.04 3.10
C ALA A 265 5.53 -20.85 4.32
N ALA A 266 5.19 -21.95 4.99
CA ALA A 266 4.49 -21.93 6.26
C ALA A 266 5.46 -21.52 7.37
N GLY A 267 5.17 -20.43 8.10
CA GLY A 267 5.89 -20.05 9.31
C GLY A 267 7.39 -19.79 9.12
N GLY A 268 7.73 -18.80 8.29
CA GLY A 268 9.13 -18.36 8.11
C GLY A 268 9.61 -17.48 9.27
N GLU A 269 10.93 -17.47 9.49
CA GLU A 269 11.54 -16.48 10.39
C GLU A 269 11.26 -15.07 9.89
N PRO A 270 11.02 -14.09 10.80
CA PRO A 270 10.85 -12.70 10.40
C PRO A 270 12.02 -12.23 9.54
N VAL A 271 11.72 -11.53 8.45
CA VAL A 271 12.74 -10.94 7.58
C VAL A 271 13.39 -9.78 8.32
N GLU A 272 14.69 -9.87 8.54
CA GLU A 272 15.45 -8.88 9.30
C GLU A 272 16.15 -7.87 8.39
N PHE A 273 16.14 -6.60 8.81
CA PHE A 273 16.88 -5.52 8.21
C PHE A 273 17.63 -4.73 9.27
N SER A 274 18.88 -4.38 8.99
CA SER A 274 19.76 -3.64 9.89
C SER A 274 20.18 -2.30 9.28
N PRO A 275 20.70 -1.35 10.09
CA PRO A 275 21.23 -0.09 9.58
C PRO A 275 22.30 -0.25 8.48
N GLY A 276 23.01 -1.38 8.46
CA GLY A 276 23.97 -1.73 7.41
C GLY A 276 23.35 -2.00 6.03
N ASP A 277 22.03 -2.19 5.94
CA ASP A 277 21.31 -2.36 4.67
C ASP A 277 20.96 -1.01 3.99
N LEU A 278 21.05 0.11 4.72
CA LEU A 278 20.49 1.39 4.28
C LEU A 278 21.16 1.96 3.03
N SER A 279 22.46 1.76 2.82
CA SER A 279 23.15 2.22 1.61
C SER A 279 22.66 1.46 0.37
N VAL A 280 22.61 0.13 0.47
CA VAL A 280 22.17 -0.78 -0.59
C VAL A 280 20.71 -0.52 -0.96
N LEU A 281 19.83 -0.35 0.04
CA LEU A 281 18.42 -0.01 -0.20
C LEU A 281 18.23 1.32 -0.94
N ARG A 282 19.05 2.34 -0.62
CA ARG A 282 19.02 3.63 -1.33
C ARG A 282 19.50 3.48 -2.77
N GLU A 283 20.56 2.72 -2.98
CA GLU A 283 21.08 2.45 -4.32
C GLU A 283 20.07 1.68 -5.18
N ALA A 284 19.43 0.64 -4.62
CA ALA A 284 18.36 -0.11 -5.27
C ALA A 284 17.19 0.80 -5.65
N GLY A 285 16.72 1.66 -4.73
CA GLY A 285 15.67 2.63 -5.02
C GLY A 285 16.04 3.61 -6.14
N ALA A 286 17.29 4.08 -6.18
CA ALA A 286 17.78 4.94 -7.25
C ALA A 286 17.91 4.19 -8.59
N ARG A 287 18.33 2.92 -8.55
CA ARG A 287 18.40 2.03 -9.72
C ARG A 287 17.02 1.81 -10.32
N TYR A 288 16.03 1.46 -9.50
CA TYR A 288 14.65 1.29 -9.94
C TYR A 288 14.06 2.53 -10.59
N LEU A 289 14.37 3.71 -10.07
CA LEU A 289 13.96 4.96 -10.70
C LEU A 289 14.63 5.15 -12.07
N ARG A 290 15.94 4.89 -12.18
CA ARG A 290 16.69 5.04 -13.44
C ARG A 290 16.25 4.03 -14.50
N ALA A 291 15.86 2.83 -14.08
CA ALA A 291 15.40 1.76 -14.95
C ALA A 291 13.91 1.87 -15.32
N GLU A 292 13.20 2.94 -14.92
CA GLU A 292 11.79 3.12 -15.27
C GLU A 292 11.63 3.18 -16.80
N PRO A 293 10.91 2.23 -17.41
CA PRO A 293 10.78 2.19 -18.86
C PRO A 293 9.94 3.36 -19.37
N SER A 294 10.35 3.97 -20.49
CA SER A 294 9.51 4.94 -21.20
C SER A 294 8.29 4.22 -21.78
N VAL A 295 7.07 4.56 -21.34
CA VAL A 295 5.84 3.88 -21.77
C VAL A 295 5.11 4.71 -22.84
N PRO A 296 4.66 4.13 -23.96
CA PRO A 296 3.80 4.86 -24.90
C PRO A 296 2.47 5.22 -24.21
N VAL A 297 2.09 6.49 -24.27
CA VAL A 297 0.87 7.01 -23.64
C VAL A 297 0.06 7.83 -24.63
N ARG A 298 -1.25 7.87 -24.39
CA ARG A 298 -2.19 8.78 -25.06
C ARG A 298 -2.89 9.60 -23.97
N ILE A 299 -2.42 10.83 -23.78
CA ILE A 299 -2.87 11.71 -22.70
C ILE A 299 -3.93 12.65 -23.25
N THR A 300 -5.03 12.81 -22.53
CA THR A 300 -5.98 13.91 -22.72
C THR A 300 -5.79 14.88 -21.57
N GLY A 301 -5.48 16.15 -21.87
CA GLY A 301 -5.12 17.13 -20.87
C GLY A 301 -5.50 18.56 -21.25
N ALA A 302 -5.74 19.40 -20.25
CA ALA A 302 -5.92 20.83 -20.44
C ALA A 302 -4.56 21.54 -20.44
N VAL A 303 -4.35 22.46 -21.37
CA VAL A 303 -3.15 23.28 -21.42
C VAL A 303 -3.19 24.29 -20.27
N VAL A 304 -2.16 24.26 -19.41
CA VAL A 304 -2.05 25.18 -18.25
C VAL A 304 -0.91 26.19 -18.40
N ARG A 305 0.13 25.87 -19.17
CA ARG A 305 1.24 26.79 -19.44
C ARG A 305 1.86 26.46 -20.77
N MET A 306 2.21 27.49 -21.54
CA MET A 306 2.95 27.36 -22.78
C MET A 306 4.13 28.34 -22.75
N ARG A 307 5.29 27.92 -23.25
CA ARG A 307 6.47 28.76 -23.39
C ARG A 307 7.24 28.39 -24.65
N ARG A 308 7.60 29.40 -25.43
CA ARG A 308 8.44 29.31 -26.63
C ARG A 308 9.41 30.49 -26.62
N SER A 309 10.66 30.26 -27.02
CA SER A 309 11.72 31.28 -27.02
C SER A 309 11.62 32.26 -28.19
N GLY A 310 10.97 31.86 -29.28
CA GLY A 310 10.76 32.72 -30.45
C GLY A 310 9.45 32.41 -31.18
N PRO A 311 9.14 33.13 -32.27
CA PRO A 311 7.91 32.95 -33.04
C PRO A 311 7.89 31.66 -33.89
N ARG A 312 9.02 30.95 -34.03
CA ARG A 312 9.19 29.69 -34.77
C ARG A 312 9.98 28.64 -33.97
N GLY A 313 9.94 27.37 -34.37
CA GLY A 313 10.60 26.24 -33.70
C GLY A 313 9.81 25.57 -32.57
N ASP A 314 10.45 24.66 -31.83
CA ASP A 314 9.74 23.86 -30.82
C ASP A 314 9.29 24.69 -29.62
N GLY A 315 8.19 24.27 -28.99
CA GLY A 315 7.63 24.94 -27.83
C GLY A 315 7.38 23.97 -26.67
N SER A 316 7.60 24.45 -25.44
CA SER A 316 7.31 23.67 -24.24
C SER A 316 5.90 23.93 -23.75
N VAL A 317 5.17 22.86 -23.46
CA VAL A 317 3.79 22.89 -22.96
C VAL A 317 3.68 22.09 -21.68
N ARG A 318 2.99 22.64 -20.70
CA ARG A 318 2.56 21.93 -19.48
C ARG A 318 1.07 21.65 -19.59
N LEU A 319 0.71 20.37 -19.49
CA LEU A 319 -0.67 19.92 -19.45
C LEU A 319 -1.04 19.50 -18.03
N ARG A 320 -2.27 19.81 -17.62
CA ARG A 320 -2.95 19.11 -16.53
C ARG A 320 -3.67 17.91 -17.12
N VAL A 321 -3.29 16.71 -16.70
CA VAL A 321 -3.85 15.49 -17.27
C VAL A 321 -5.25 15.26 -16.73
N LEU A 322 -6.17 14.95 -17.63
CA LEU A 322 -7.57 14.63 -17.33
C LEU A 322 -7.83 13.13 -17.49
N ALA A 323 -7.21 12.51 -18.50
CA ALA A 323 -7.32 11.08 -18.76
C ALA A 323 -6.08 10.53 -19.50
N GLY A 324 -5.90 9.21 -19.45
CA GLY A 324 -4.86 8.50 -20.20
C GLY A 324 -3.52 8.31 -19.49
N ALA A 325 -3.30 9.00 -18.35
CA ALA A 325 -2.22 8.71 -17.42
C ALA A 325 -2.60 9.15 -15.99
N ASP A 326 -2.29 8.33 -14.98
CA ASP A 326 -2.49 8.64 -13.56
C ASP A 326 -1.39 9.59 -13.04
N ILE A 327 -1.26 10.78 -13.62
CA ILE A 327 -0.32 11.83 -13.19
C ILE A 327 -1.04 13.17 -13.23
N PRO A 328 -0.81 14.11 -12.31
CA PRO A 328 -1.56 15.36 -12.29
C PRO A 328 -1.13 16.33 -13.40
N HIS A 329 0.18 16.41 -13.66
CA HIS A 329 0.77 17.31 -14.63
C HIS A 329 1.84 16.61 -15.46
N VAL A 330 1.99 17.03 -16.70
CA VAL A 330 3.02 16.53 -17.61
C VAL A 330 3.60 17.69 -18.43
N ARG A 331 4.91 17.64 -18.66
CA ARG A 331 5.61 18.57 -19.55
C ARG A 331 5.92 17.86 -20.86
N LEU A 332 5.75 18.55 -21.96
CA LEU A 332 6.13 18.03 -23.26
C LEU A 332 6.69 19.13 -24.15
N THR A 333 7.46 18.72 -25.14
CA THR A 333 7.96 19.59 -26.20
C THR A 333 7.17 19.23 -27.44
N LEU A 334 6.49 20.23 -28.03
CA LEU A 334 5.77 20.10 -29.29
C LEU A 334 6.57 20.76 -30.39
N ASP A 335 6.44 20.21 -31.59
CA ASP A 335 6.87 20.90 -32.79
C ASP A 335 6.03 22.16 -33.05
N GLU A 336 6.38 22.89 -34.09
CA GLU A 336 5.72 24.15 -34.42
C GLU A 336 4.21 24.01 -34.74
N GLU A 337 3.81 22.95 -35.42
CA GLU A 337 2.41 22.77 -35.84
C GLU A 337 1.54 22.35 -34.66
N ASP A 338 1.97 21.33 -33.92
CA ASP A 338 1.29 20.83 -32.75
C ASP A 338 1.22 21.90 -31.63
N TYR A 339 2.27 22.74 -31.50
CA TYR A 339 2.26 23.85 -30.56
C TYR A 339 1.19 24.89 -30.89
N ARG A 340 1.00 25.22 -32.18
CA ARG A 340 -0.05 26.15 -32.61
C ARG A 340 -1.45 25.58 -32.32
N ILE A 341 -1.66 24.29 -32.58
CA ILE A 341 -2.93 23.61 -32.26
C ILE A 341 -3.23 23.65 -30.76
N ALA A 342 -2.22 23.37 -29.93
CA ALA A 342 -2.36 23.44 -28.48
C ALA A 342 -2.71 24.86 -27.99
N GLY A 343 -2.12 25.89 -28.61
CA GLY A 343 -2.42 27.29 -28.31
C GLY A 343 -3.85 27.66 -28.65
N GLN A 344 -4.32 27.26 -29.83
CA GLN A 344 -5.71 27.50 -30.23
C GLN A 344 -6.69 26.78 -29.30
N ALA A 345 -6.43 25.51 -28.98
CA ALA A 345 -7.24 24.73 -28.04
C ALA A 345 -7.32 25.39 -26.65
N HIS A 346 -6.20 25.93 -26.15
CA HIS A 346 -6.15 26.66 -24.89
C HIS A 346 -7.06 27.91 -24.92
N LEU A 347 -6.99 28.71 -26.00
CA LEU A 347 -7.79 29.92 -26.16
C LEU A 347 -9.30 29.64 -26.19
N VAL A 348 -9.71 28.50 -26.77
CA VAL A 348 -11.13 28.10 -26.83
C VAL A 348 -11.56 27.23 -25.64
N GLY A 349 -10.67 26.98 -24.67
CA GLY A 349 -10.97 26.20 -23.47
C GLY A 349 -11.20 24.71 -23.72
N LEU A 350 -10.63 24.14 -24.79
CA LEU A 350 -10.73 22.72 -25.11
C LEU A 350 -9.48 21.95 -24.63
N PRO A 351 -9.65 20.75 -24.05
CA PRO A 351 -8.51 19.89 -23.78
C PRO A 351 -7.93 19.33 -25.08
N VAL A 352 -6.65 18.99 -25.03
CA VAL A 352 -5.93 18.36 -26.15
C VAL A 352 -5.63 16.91 -25.84
N ARG A 353 -5.66 16.07 -26.88
CA ARG A 353 -5.16 14.71 -26.85
C ARG A 353 -3.81 14.66 -27.53
N VAL A 354 -2.85 14.02 -26.87
CA VAL A 354 -1.46 13.92 -27.32
C VAL A 354 -0.97 12.49 -27.17
N GLN A 355 -0.16 12.03 -28.11
CA GLN A 355 0.52 10.73 -28.04
C GLN A 355 2.02 10.93 -27.87
N GLY A 356 2.69 10.00 -27.21
CA GLY A 356 4.15 10.04 -27.06
C GLY A 356 4.63 9.02 -26.05
N ARG A 357 5.88 9.13 -25.59
CA ARG A 357 6.45 8.24 -24.57
C ARG A 357 6.59 8.98 -23.25
N LEU A 358 5.97 8.47 -22.20
CA LEU A 358 6.05 9.03 -20.86
C LEU A 358 7.34 8.57 -20.18
N GLU A 359 8.12 9.54 -19.72
CA GLU A 359 9.37 9.38 -18.99
C GLU A 359 9.29 10.10 -17.64
N SER A 360 10.07 9.61 -16.68
CA SER A 360 10.29 10.26 -15.38
C SER A 360 11.73 10.71 -15.30
N ARG A 361 11.96 12.02 -15.22
CA ARG A 361 13.32 12.57 -15.06
C ARG A 361 13.28 13.69 -14.03
N GLY A 362 14.04 13.54 -12.94
CA GLY A 362 14.23 14.59 -11.94
C GLY A 362 12.95 15.04 -11.22
N GLY A 363 11.99 14.12 -10.98
CA GLY A 363 10.75 14.43 -10.26
C GLY A 363 9.63 15.02 -11.14
N PHE A 364 9.91 15.33 -12.41
CA PHE A 364 8.89 15.74 -13.38
C PHE A 364 8.57 14.62 -14.37
N ARG A 365 7.30 14.54 -14.75
CA ARG A 365 6.81 13.67 -15.81
C ARG A 365 6.95 14.39 -17.14
N ARG A 366 7.69 13.79 -18.08
CA ARG A 366 7.92 14.33 -19.42
C ARG A 366 7.36 13.38 -20.47
N VAL A 367 6.70 13.91 -21.50
CA VAL A 367 6.41 13.14 -22.71
C VAL A 367 7.44 13.50 -23.77
N THR A 368 8.17 12.49 -24.24
CA THR A 368 9.12 12.57 -25.36
C THR A 368 8.46 12.05 -26.64
N GLY A 369 8.86 12.60 -27.79
CA GLY A 369 8.23 12.29 -29.07
C GLY A 369 6.73 12.59 -29.07
N ALA A 370 6.33 13.70 -28.44
CA ALA A 370 4.95 14.11 -28.38
C ALA A 370 4.46 14.49 -29.79
N CYS A 371 3.39 13.87 -30.26
CA CYS A 371 2.84 14.10 -31.58
C CYS A 371 1.32 13.88 -31.63
N GLY A 372 0.72 14.32 -32.74
CA GLY A 372 -0.69 14.08 -33.04
C GLY A 372 -1.60 14.81 -32.07
N VAL A 373 -1.31 16.11 -31.86
CA VAL A 373 -2.08 16.95 -30.96
C VAL A 373 -3.43 17.26 -31.60
N VAL A 374 -4.51 16.81 -30.95
CA VAL A 374 -5.88 17.03 -31.47
C VAL A 374 -6.76 17.61 -30.35
N PRO A 375 -7.47 18.73 -30.60
CA PRO A 375 -8.48 19.24 -29.67
C PRO A 375 -9.61 18.22 -29.49
N VAL A 376 -10.00 17.94 -28.25
CA VAL A 376 -11.08 17.01 -27.93
C VAL A 376 -12.31 17.81 -27.52
N GLN A 377 -13.42 17.58 -28.22
CA GLN A 377 -14.73 18.08 -27.81
C GLN A 377 -15.17 17.29 -26.58
N VAL A 378 -15.44 18.00 -25.49
CA VAL A 378 -16.01 17.45 -24.27
C VAL A 378 -17.42 18.02 -24.14
N ASP A 379 -18.37 17.22 -23.65
CA ASP A 379 -19.73 17.71 -23.43
C ASP A 379 -19.74 18.85 -22.38
N GLU A 380 -20.78 19.68 -22.40
CA GLU A 380 -20.88 20.89 -21.55
C GLU A 380 -20.81 20.54 -20.04
N ALA A 381 -21.34 19.38 -19.65
CA ALA A 381 -21.39 18.92 -18.25
C ALA A 381 -20.01 18.47 -17.75
N GLU A 382 -19.23 17.82 -18.60
CA GLU A 382 -17.85 17.43 -18.33
C GLU A 382 -16.93 18.65 -18.39
N ARG A 383 -17.17 19.62 -19.30
CA ARG A 383 -16.54 20.96 -19.31
C ARG A 383 -16.74 21.70 -17.99
N ASP A 384 -17.96 21.72 -17.45
CA ASP A 384 -18.28 22.38 -16.19
C ASP A 384 -17.66 21.69 -14.97
N ARG A 385 -17.63 20.36 -14.95
CA ARG A 385 -16.91 19.59 -13.93
C ARG A 385 -15.40 19.84 -13.99
N LEU A 386 -14.85 19.93 -15.21
CA LEU A 386 -13.45 20.27 -15.45
C LEU A 386 -13.13 21.69 -14.98
N MET A 387 -13.95 22.69 -15.30
CA MET A 387 -13.79 24.08 -14.83
C MET A 387 -13.92 24.20 -13.31
N LYS A 388 -14.88 23.51 -12.67
CA LYS A 388 -15.00 23.49 -11.20
C LYS A 388 -13.79 22.84 -10.51
N SER A 389 -13.26 21.77 -11.09
CA SER A 389 -12.01 21.15 -10.59
C SER A 389 -10.76 21.98 -10.87
N MET A 390 -10.80 22.97 -11.78
CA MET A 390 -9.71 23.94 -11.97
C MET A 390 -9.66 24.97 -10.84
N GLN A 391 -10.82 25.40 -10.31
CA GLN A 391 -10.91 26.38 -9.23
C GLN A 391 -10.71 25.77 -7.83
N GLY A 392 -11.08 24.51 -7.63
CA GLY A 392 -10.97 23.83 -6.32
C GLY A 392 -9.54 23.47 -5.88
N ASN A 393 -8.56 23.49 -6.80
CA ASN A 393 -7.18 23.08 -6.53
C ASN A 393 -6.16 24.23 -6.55
N SER A 394 -6.60 25.45 -6.82
CA SER A 394 -5.83 26.70 -6.72
C SER A 394 -5.67 27.21 -5.28
N GLY A 395 -6.23 26.51 -4.27
CA GLY A 395 -6.14 26.88 -2.86
C GLY A 395 -4.93 26.33 -2.10
N GLY A 396 -3.92 25.77 -2.77
CA GLY A 396 -2.81 25.12 -2.06
C GLY A 396 -1.57 24.84 -2.90
N ALA A 397 -0.99 25.87 -3.51
CA ALA A 397 0.44 25.92 -3.88
C ALA A 397 0.81 27.30 -4.47
N ASP A 398 0.57 28.38 -3.72
CA ASP A 398 1.22 29.66 -3.98
C ASP A 398 2.32 29.86 -2.93
N TYR A 399 3.56 29.62 -3.34
CA TYR A 399 4.75 30.46 -3.13
C TYR A 399 6.00 29.61 -3.37
N PHE A 400 6.67 29.83 -4.51
CA PHE A 400 8.13 29.98 -4.57
C PHE A 400 8.48 30.48 -5.97
N GLU A 401 8.75 31.79 -6.03
CA GLU A 401 9.25 32.52 -7.18
C GLU A 401 10.78 32.43 -7.23
N GLU A 402 11.28 32.15 -8.44
CA GLU A 402 12.57 32.45 -9.06
C GLU A 402 13.90 32.40 -8.30
N ALA A 403 14.83 31.60 -8.86
CA ALA A 403 16.10 32.16 -9.31
C ALA A 403 16.53 31.49 -10.63
N CYS A 404 16.90 32.33 -11.58
CA CYS A 404 17.48 32.02 -12.87
C CYS A 404 18.82 31.29 -12.73
N GLU A 405 19.01 30.20 -13.46
CA GLU A 405 20.34 29.82 -13.94
C GLU A 405 20.27 29.66 -15.45
N GLU A 406 20.91 30.62 -16.13
CA GLU A 406 21.28 30.55 -17.54
C GLU A 406 22.45 29.56 -17.67
N GLU A 407 22.21 28.40 -18.28
CA GLU A 407 23.31 27.61 -18.85
C GLU A 407 23.69 28.26 -20.19
N GLN A 408 24.78 29.04 -20.16
CA GLN A 408 25.53 29.37 -21.37
C GLN A 408 26.23 28.12 -21.90
N PRO A 409 26.24 27.87 -23.22
CA PRO A 409 27.07 26.82 -23.81
C PRO A 409 28.52 27.32 -23.86
N GLY A 410 29.43 26.64 -23.15
CA GLY A 410 30.87 26.82 -23.31
C GLY A 410 31.40 25.94 -24.44
N ASP A 411 32.29 26.53 -25.23
CA ASP A 411 33.19 25.88 -26.21
C ASP A 411 33.94 24.66 -25.63
#